data_AF-A0A947TC59-F1
#
_entry.id   AF-A0A947TC59-F1
#
_cell.length_a   1.000
_cell.length_b   1.000
_cell.length_c   1.000
_cell.angle_alpha   90.00
_cell.angle_beta   90.00
_cell.angle_gamma   90.00
#
_symmetry.space_group_name_H-M   'P 1'
#
loop_
_entity.id
_entity.type
_entity.pdbx_description
1 polymer ?
#
loop_
_entity_poly.entity_id
_entity_poly.type
_entity_poly.pdbx_seq_one_letter_code
_entity_poly.pdbx_strand_id
1 'polypeptide(L)'
;YAASADFIQAYVFPGGLLIRTSEFRRLAEQRGLRWTDQCDFGQDYAETLRSWRARFDTAVAEHRLPTGFDASFVELWRYYLMYCEGGFRGGGIDVHQVTLIKENEGERR
;
A
#
# COMPACT_ATOMS: atom_id res chain seq x y z
N TYR A 1 -4.35 11.64 -7.02
CA TYR A 1 -4.51 10.18 -7.14
C TYR A 1 -5.86 9.71 -7.66
N ALA A 2 -6.97 10.44 -7.56
CA ALA A 2 -8.28 9.97 -8.07
C ALA A 2 -8.63 10.38 -9.53
N ALA A 3 -7.70 10.97 -10.30
CA ALA A 3 -8.03 11.64 -11.56
C ALA A 3 -7.26 11.15 -12.80
N SER A 4 -6.31 10.22 -12.68
CA SER A 4 -5.67 9.56 -13.82
C SER A 4 -5.32 8.14 -13.43
N ALA A 5 -5.65 7.17 -14.28
CA ALA A 5 -5.13 5.81 -14.13
C ALA A 5 -3.63 5.88 -14.35
N ASP A 6 -2.87 5.81 -13.25
CA ASP A 6 -1.42 5.68 -13.33
C ASP A 6 -1.04 4.25 -13.74
N PHE A 7 0.23 4.04 -14.05
CA PHE A 7 0.71 2.74 -14.50
C PHE A 7 0.47 1.63 -13.46
N ILE A 8 0.35 1.96 -12.17
CA ILE A 8 0.06 0.99 -11.11
C ILE A 8 -1.34 0.43 -11.34
N GLN A 9 -2.34 1.27 -11.59
CA GLN A 9 -3.68 0.79 -11.91
C GLN A 9 -3.74 0.03 -13.24
N ALA A 10 -2.97 0.44 -14.24
CA ALA A 10 -3.00 -0.20 -15.55
C ALA A 10 -2.34 -1.59 -15.56
N TYR A 11 -1.26 -1.79 -14.80
CA TYR A 11 -0.39 -2.96 -14.97
C TYR A 11 -0.14 -3.78 -13.69
N VAL A 12 -0.37 -3.21 -12.49
CA VAL A 12 -0.02 -3.88 -11.21
C VAL A 12 -1.26 -4.21 -10.39
N PHE A 13 -2.12 -3.21 -10.13
CA PHE A 13 -3.35 -3.33 -9.35
C PHE A 13 -4.55 -2.70 -10.06
N PRO A 14 -5.13 -3.36 -11.07
CA PRO A 14 -6.35 -2.92 -11.73
C PRO A 14 -7.49 -2.69 -10.72
N GLY A 15 -8.04 -1.47 -10.73
CA GLY A 15 -9.10 -1.06 -9.80
C GLY A 15 -8.63 -0.68 -8.39
N GLY A 16 -7.32 -0.70 -8.12
CA GLY A 16 -6.76 -0.29 -6.83
C GLY A 16 -6.99 1.20 -6.54
N LEU A 17 -7.36 1.53 -5.31
CA LEU A 17 -7.61 2.90 -4.86
C LEU A 17 -7.01 3.13 -3.48
N LEU A 18 -6.24 4.21 -3.34
CA LEU A 18 -5.82 4.72 -2.04
C LEU A 18 -6.86 5.72 -1.53
N ILE A 19 -7.46 5.40 -0.38
CA ILE A 19 -8.39 6.29 0.31
C ILE A 19 -7.61 7.26 1.20
N ARG A 20 -8.05 8.52 1.26
CA ARG A 20 -7.51 9.47 2.24
C ARG A 20 -7.92 9.03 3.65
N THR A 21 -7.00 9.10 4.61
CA THR A 21 -7.24 8.70 6.00
C THR A 21 -8.41 9.46 6.63
N SER A 22 -8.57 10.74 6.31
CA SER A 22 -9.70 11.56 6.76
C SER A 22 -11.04 11.06 6.22
N GLU A 23 -11.08 10.62 4.96
CA GLU A 23 -12.28 10.07 4.34
C GLU A 23 -12.62 8.69 4.92
N PHE A 24 -11.62 7.86 5.15
CA PHE A 24 -11.80 6.57 5.83
C PHE A 24 -12.34 6.77 7.26
N ARG A 25 -11.78 7.71 8.04
CA ARG A 25 -12.27 8.05 9.38
C ARG A 25 -13.72 8.51 9.35
N ARG A 26 -14.05 9.46 8.47
CA ARG A 26 -15.42 9.97 8.28
C ARG A 26 -16.41 8.82 8.01
N LEU A 27 -16.04 7.90 7.12
CA LEU A 27 -16.86 6.75 6.76
C LEU A 27 -17.02 5.72 7.89
N ALA A 28 -16.00 5.54 8.74
CA ALA A 28 -16.06 4.68 9.92
C ALA A 28 -17.00 5.26 10.98
N GLU A 29 -16.83 6.53 11.31
CA GLU A 29 -17.62 7.24 12.33
C GLU A 29 -19.10 7.32 11.91
N GLN A 30 -19.40 7.55 10.63
CA GLN A 30 -20.77 7.52 10.10
C GLN A 30 -21.46 6.16 10.26
N ARG A 31 -20.71 5.09 10.48
CA ARG A 31 -21.22 3.74 10.71
C ARG A 31 -21.20 3.34 12.19
N GLY A 32 -21.00 4.31 13.09
CA GLY A 32 -20.98 4.09 14.54
C GLY A 32 -19.71 3.42 15.05
N LEU A 33 -18.62 3.44 14.27
CA LEU A 33 -17.31 2.97 14.73
C LEU A 33 -16.52 4.16 15.26
N ARG A 34 -16.10 4.10 16.52
CA ARG A 34 -15.20 5.09 17.09
C ARG A 34 -13.76 4.76 16.72
N TRP A 35 -13.08 5.76 16.17
CA TRP A 35 -11.63 5.72 15.95
C TRP A 35 -10.89 5.96 17.26
N THR A 36 -10.11 4.99 17.73
CA THR A 36 -9.45 5.09 19.05
C THR A 36 -7.94 5.15 19.00
N ASP A 37 -7.32 4.60 17.95
CA ASP A 37 -5.86 4.58 17.82
C ASP A 37 -5.43 4.53 16.35
N GLN A 38 -4.21 4.99 16.09
CA GLN A 38 -3.59 4.98 14.76
C GLN A 38 -2.06 4.90 14.89
N CYS A 39 -1.47 3.92 14.21
CA CYS A 39 -0.04 3.80 14.00
C CYS A 39 0.29 3.86 12.51
N ASP A 40 1.32 4.64 12.17
CA ASP A 40 1.72 4.92 10.79
C ASP A 40 3.09 4.29 10.51
N PHE A 41 3.22 3.64 9.34
CA PHE A 41 4.37 2.77 9.01
C PHE A 41 4.98 3.08 7.64
N GLY A 42 4.81 4.29 7.11
CA GLY A 42 5.23 4.64 5.76
C GLY A 42 6.72 4.40 5.52
N GLN A 43 7.59 4.81 6.46
CA GLN A 43 9.04 4.60 6.32
C GLN A 43 9.43 3.12 6.43
N ASP A 44 8.75 2.34 7.27
CA ASP A 44 8.95 0.89 7.36
C ASP A 44 8.52 0.19 6.07
N TYR A 45 7.46 0.67 5.42
CA TYR A 45 7.00 0.12 4.16
C TYR A 45 7.93 0.49 2.99
N ALA A 46 8.52 1.67 3.00
CA ALA A 46 9.63 2.00 2.10
C ALA A 46 10.81 1.02 2.26
N GLU A 47 11.18 0.69 3.49
CA GLU A 47 12.26 -0.26 3.75
C GLU A 47 11.90 -1.70 3.32
N THR A 48 10.64 -2.06 3.47
CA THR A 48 10.08 -3.31 2.97
C THR A 48 10.22 -3.40 1.44
N LEU A 49 9.82 -2.36 0.71
CA LEU A 49 9.92 -2.30 -0.76
C LEU A 49 11.37 -2.34 -1.24
N ARG A 50 12.28 -1.65 -0.55
CA ARG A 50 13.73 -1.73 -0.80
C ARG A 50 14.24 -3.16 -0.68
N SER A 51 13.85 -3.84 0.40
CA SER A 51 14.24 -5.23 0.68
C SER A 51 13.68 -6.20 -0.35
N TRP A 52 12.44 -6.00 -0.79
CA TRP A 52 11.83 -6.78 -1.86
C TRP A 52 12.55 -6.58 -3.19
N ARG A 53 12.87 -5.33 -3.56
CA ARG A 53 13.64 -5.03 -4.77
C ARG A 53 15.00 -5.73 -4.77
N ALA A 54 15.75 -5.63 -3.69
CA ALA A 54 17.05 -6.29 -3.58
C ALA A 54 16.93 -7.81 -3.78
N ARG A 55 15.95 -8.46 -3.15
CA ARG A 55 15.71 -9.90 -3.29
C ARG A 55 15.23 -10.29 -4.69
N PHE A 56 14.42 -9.44 -5.32
CA PHE A 56 13.97 -9.61 -6.70
C PHE A 56 15.15 -9.53 -7.67
N ASP A 57 16.02 -8.54 -7.53
CA ASP A 57 17.22 -8.38 -8.35
C ASP A 57 18.16 -9.58 -8.24
N THR A 58 18.36 -10.09 -7.03
CA THR A 58 19.10 -11.35 -6.82
C THR A 58 18.43 -12.53 -7.54
N ALA A 59 17.10 -12.64 -7.48
CA ALA A 59 16.37 -13.72 -8.17
C ALA A 59 16.48 -13.64 -9.69
N VAL A 60 16.48 -12.43 -10.25
CA VAL A 60 16.69 -12.19 -11.69
C VAL A 60 18.11 -12.61 -12.08
N ALA A 61 19.12 -12.17 -11.33
CA ALA A 61 20.53 -12.48 -11.61
C ALA A 61 20.84 -13.98 -11.51
N GLU A 62 20.16 -14.70 -10.63
CA GLU A 62 20.31 -16.14 -10.43
C GLU A 62 19.38 -16.97 -11.35
N HIS A 63 18.70 -16.33 -12.31
CA HIS A 63 17.74 -16.97 -13.22
C HIS A 63 16.67 -17.81 -12.51
N ARG A 64 16.21 -17.35 -11.34
CA ARG A 64 15.21 -18.04 -10.51
C ARG A 64 13.76 -17.70 -10.86
N LEU A 65 13.53 -16.80 -11.82
CA LEU A 65 12.17 -16.45 -12.22
C LEU A 65 11.54 -17.56 -13.08
N PRO A 66 10.25 -17.89 -12.87
CA PRO A 66 9.53 -18.83 -13.72
C PRO A 66 9.47 -18.41 -15.19
N THR A 67 9.25 -19.39 -16.06
CA THR A 67 8.97 -19.14 -17.48
C THR A 67 7.73 -18.26 -17.62
N GLY A 68 7.84 -17.16 -18.38
CA GLY A 68 6.77 -16.17 -18.59
C GLY A 68 7.03 -14.81 -17.96
N PHE A 69 8.01 -14.69 -17.05
CA PHE A 69 8.49 -13.40 -16.55
C PHE A 69 9.69 -12.95 -17.39
N ASP A 70 9.39 -12.29 -18.50
CA ASP A 70 10.39 -11.81 -19.44
C ASP A 70 11.07 -10.50 -18.98
N ALA A 71 11.97 -9.98 -19.81
CA ALA A 71 12.70 -8.74 -19.51
C ALA A 71 11.75 -7.54 -19.32
N SER A 72 10.64 -7.47 -20.08
CA SER A 72 9.66 -6.41 -19.96
C SER A 72 8.94 -6.46 -18.62
N PHE A 73 8.58 -7.65 -18.14
CA PHE A 73 8.05 -7.83 -16.80
C PHE A 73 9.05 -7.39 -15.73
N VAL A 74 10.32 -7.80 -15.86
CA VAL A 74 11.36 -7.46 -14.87
C VAL A 74 11.53 -5.95 -14.72
N GLU A 75 11.58 -5.21 -15.84
CA GLU A 75 11.70 -3.76 -15.81
C GLU A 75 10.45 -3.08 -15.25
N LEU A 76 9.26 -3.53 -15.62
CA LEU A 76 8.01 -3.05 -15.06
C LEU A 76 7.95 -3.26 -13.54
N TRP A 77 8.32 -4.45 -13.08
CA TRP A 77 8.24 -4.82 -11.66
C TRP A 77 9.27 -4.05 -10.82
N ARG A 78 10.49 -3.86 -11.33
CA ARG A 78 11.48 -2.97 -10.72
C ARG A 78 10.97 -1.55 -10.61
N TYR A 79 10.40 -1.02 -11.69
CA TYR A 79 9.86 0.34 -11.70
C TYR A 79 8.75 0.49 -10.66
N TYR A 80 7.82 -0.46 -10.57
CA TYR A 80 6.80 -0.49 -9.53
C TYR A 80 7.41 -0.42 -8.12
N LEU A 81 8.35 -1.31 -7.79
CA LEU A 81 8.96 -1.36 -6.46
C LEU A 81 9.68 -0.07 -6.10
N MET A 82 10.45 0.50 -7.03
CA MET A 82 11.19 1.75 -6.83
C MET A 82 10.26 2.96 -6.72
N TYR A 83 9.24 3.03 -7.57
CA TYR A 83 8.27 4.11 -7.56
C TYR A 83 7.51 4.14 -6.23
N CYS A 84 7.01 2.99 -5.78
CA CYS A 84 6.35 2.88 -4.50
C CYS A 84 7.31 3.17 -3.33
N GLU A 85 8.54 2.67 -3.36
CA GLU A 85 9.55 2.99 -2.34
C GLU A 85 9.71 4.52 -2.21
N GLY A 86 9.90 5.21 -3.33
CA GLY A 86 10.00 6.68 -3.35
C GLY A 86 8.74 7.38 -2.84
N GLY A 87 7.56 6.88 -3.20
CA GLY A 87 6.28 7.40 -2.71
C GLY A 87 6.15 7.34 -1.19
N PHE A 88 6.51 6.20 -0.59
CA PHE A 88 6.52 6.02 0.87
C PHE A 88 7.63 6.83 1.55
N ARG A 89 8.88 6.82 1.03
CA ARG A 89 9.99 7.61 1.60
C ARG A 89 9.69 9.10 1.58
N GLY A 90 9.09 9.59 0.50
CA GLY A 90 8.72 10.99 0.31
C GLY A 90 7.45 11.43 1.04
N GLY A 91 6.76 10.53 1.75
CA GLY A 91 5.52 10.84 2.48
C GLY A 91 4.32 11.13 1.58
N GLY A 92 4.37 10.73 0.31
CA GLY A 92 3.25 10.89 -0.62
C GLY A 92 2.13 9.86 -0.41
N ILE A 93 2.47 8.71 0.21
CA ILE A 93 1.59 7.61 0.59
C ILE A 93 2.07 7.00 1.92
N ASP A 94 1.17 6.33 2.64
CA ASP A 94 1.45 5.78 3.98
C ASP A 94 0.68 4.47 4.22
N VAL A 95 1.10 3.71 5.24
CA VAL A 95 0.42 2.53 5.75
C VAL A 95 -0.09 2.86 7.15
N HIS A 96 -1.41 2.80 7.32
CA HIS A 96 -2.07 3.08 8.58
C HIS A 96 -2.63 1.79 9.20
N GLN A 97 -2.24 1.49 10.43
CA GLN A 97 -2.94 0.56 11.29
C GLN A 97 -3.87 1.34 12.21
N VAL A 98 -5.16 1.03 12.16
CA VAL A 98 -6.19 1.81 12.85
C VAL A 98 -7.03 0.91 13.73
N THR A 99 -7.24 1.32 14.97
CA THR A 99 -8.16 0.64 15.89
C THR A 99 -9.52 1.33 15.85
N LEU A 100 -10.56 0.54 15.52
CA LEU A 100 -11.96 0.97 15.51
C LEU A 100 -12.75 0.15 16.53
N ILE A 101 -13.51 0.83 17.39
CA ILE A 101 -14.36 0.20 18.40
C ILE A 101 -15.83 0.44 18.06
N LYS A 102 -16.63 -0.63 18.05
CA LYS A 102 -18.09 -0.53 18.03
C LYS A 102 -18.57 -0.55 19.48
N GLU A 103 -19.27 0.49 19.91
CA GLU A 103 -19.95 0.44 21.20
C GLU A 103 -21.17 -0.47 21.10
N ASN A 104 -21.31 -1.42 22.03
CA ASN A 104 -22.56 -2.16 22.18
C ASN A 104 -23.57 -1.25 22.88
N GLU A 105 -24.79 -1.15 22.35
CA GLU A 105 -25.88 -0.33 22.91
C GLU A 105 -26.36 -0.77 24.32
N GLY A 106 -25.64 -1.68 25.00
CA GLY A 106 -26.01 -2.28 26.28
C GLY A 106 -25.31 -1.74 27.53
N GLU A 107 -24.28 -0.89 27.42
CA GLU A 107 -23.48 -0.42 28.58
C GLU A 107 -23.78 1.02 29.03
N ARG A 108 -24.81 1.67 28.45
CA ARG A 108 -25.42 2.86 29.06
C ARG A 108 -26.58 2.42 29.97
N ARG A 109 -26.25 1.91 31.16
CA ARG A 109 -27.15 1.92 32.32
C ARG A 109 -26.54 2.78 33.41
#